data_AF-A0A7K9Y2X8-F1
#
_entry.id   AF-A0A7K9Y2X8-F1
#
_cell.length_a   1.000
_cell.length_b   1.000
_cell.length_c   1.000
_cell.angle_alpha   90.00
_cell.angle_beta   90.00
_cell.angle_gamma   90.00
#
_symmetry.space_group_name_H-M   'P 1'
#
loop_
_entity.id
_entity.type
_entity.pdbx_description
1 polymer ?
#
loop_
_entity_poly.entity_id
_entity_poly.type
_entity_poly.pdbx_seq_one_letter_code
_entity_poly.pdbx_strand_id
1 'polypeptide(L)'
;EWDRWLLMGLIGTAVGILGFLTHQIVDSLVKLKWDLVENYLKDGNFHLAWVCVLGSGLAMVLVSSSLVLFFCPAGSPSGLPEIIGYLNGTSIQHLFNIKTFLGTFVSCVLAVASGLFCGLEGPMVHLGAILGCGLSQLQSDTLGIHLPFFTRFRNSADKRSFITAGAGAGIASVFRAPIGGLLFTLEEVSSFWDIRLAWQTFFCCLMATFTTDLLSSSLYGFVYRGHFGFFEAEKRILFWNLLDMHVLAFIPAILLGMLGGLLGALFVSLNIKINKLRMQFFNSIPKSSLSKTNKLLETVLILVNFCLLYQSNSLCEVYGGLVFVLACLILLLFCITSHLFLCVAAAALLVENGKKGITYLFMRGTHEEFGYTSLCTALAFYFVLSCWTAGSAVASGLVIPMLYTGALYGRIIGLILVSIFGVQTNEYGAWIDPGLFAAIGAASFFSGVSRLTISLTVIMVSMLN
;
A
#
# COMPACT_ATOMS: atom_id res chain seq x y z
N GLU A 1 36.96 1.48 2.02
CA GLU A 1 35.85 1.20 2.94
C GLU A 1 34.96 2.44 3.16
N TRP A 2 35.54 3.61 3.43
CA TRP A 2 34.80 4.89 3.48
C TRP A 2 33.98 5.19 2.22
N ASP A 3 34.53 4.88 1.05
CA ASP A 3 33.88 4.95 -0.26
C ASP A 3 32.54 4.18 -0.31
N ARG A 4 32.47 3.00 0.32
CA ARG A 4 31.25 2.18 0.38
C ARG A 4 30.19 2.79 1.29
N TRP A 5 30.56 3.30 2.46
CA TRP A 5 29.64 3.98 3.37
C TRP A 5 29.09 5.26 2.77
N LEU A 6 29.93 6.03 2.09
CA LEU A 6 29.51 7.22 1.35
C LEU A 6 28.51 6.87 0.26
N LEU A 7 28.76 5.82 -0.52
CA LEU A 7 27.84 5.36 -1.55
C LEU A 7 26.50 4.86 -0.96
N MET A 8 26.52 4.13 0.16
CA MET A 8 25.31 3.73 0.89
C MET A 8 24.51 4.96 1.37
N GLY A 9 25.20 5.99 1.87
CA GLY A 9 24.58 7.25 2.25
C GLY A 9 23.92 7.97 1.06
N LEU A 10 24.60 8.02 -0.08
CA LEU A 10 24.07 8.60 -1.33
C LEU A 10 22.86 7.84 -1.87
N ILE A 11 22.87 6.50 -1.80
CA ILE A 11 21.72 5.68 -2.17
C ILE A 11 20.56 5.99 -1.23
N GLY A 12 20.80 6.01 0.09
CA GLY A 12 19.78 6.34 1.08
C GLY A 12 19.15 7.70 0.84
N THR A 13 19.95 8.76 0.63
CA THR A 13 19.42 10.10 0.35
C THR A 13 18.63 10.16 -0.95
N ALA A 14 19.10 9.53 -2.03
CA ALA A 14 18.39 9.47 -3.31
C ALA A 14 17.04 8.74 -3.18
N VAL A 15 17.00 7.61 -2.47
CA VAL A 15 15.77 6.87 -2.20
C VAL A 15 14.82 7.67 -1.30
N GLY A 16 15.34 8.40 -0.31
CA GLY A 16 14.53 9.28 0.54
C GLY A 16 13.90 10.44 -0.23
N ILE A 17 14.64 11.07 -1.16
CA ILE A 17 14.09 12.09 -2.06
C ILE A 17 12.98 11.49 -2.92
N LEU A 18 13.19 10.28 -3.47
CA LEU A 18 12.17 9.60 -4.27
C LEU A 18 10.92 9.26 -3.45
N GLY A 19 11.11 8.77 -2.22
CA GLY A 19 10.05 8.52 -1.24
C GLY A 19 9.19 9.75 -1.02
N PHE A 20 9.84 10.87 -0.69
CA PHE A 20 9.20 12.17 -0.51
C PHE A 20 8.43 12.61 -1.77
N LEU A 21 9.07 12.60 -2.94
CA LEU A 21 8.45 13.04 -4.20
C LEU A 21 7.20 12.22 -4.54
N THR A 22 7.26 10.90 -4.35
CA THR A 22 6.12 10.02 -4.64
C THR A 22 4.93 10.37 -3.74
N HIS A 23 5.14 10.51 -2.44
CA HIS A 23 4.08 10.90 -1.51
C HIS A 23 3.51 12.29 -1.85
N GLN A 24 4.36 13.28 -2.10
CA GLN A 24 3.93 14.64 -2.41
C GLN A 24 3.09 14.71 -3.70
N ILE A 25 3.49 13.99 -4.76
CA ILE A 25 2.76 13.99 -6.03
C ILE A 25 1.42 13.27 -5.85
N VAL A 26 1.38 12.12 -5.17
CA VAL A 26 0.13 11.40 -4.88
C VAL A 26 -0.83 12.29 -4.10
N ASP A 27 -0.37 12.91 -3.00
CA ASP A 27 -1.23 13.78 -2.18
C ASP A 27 -1.73 14.99 -2.96
N SER A 28 -0.90 15.58 -3.84
CA SER A 28 -1.29 16.72 -4.68
C SER A 28 -2.34 16.32 -5.72
N LEU A 29 -2.19 15.16 -6.38
CA LEU A 29 -3.17 14.65 -7.34
C LEU A 29 -4.49 14.28 -6.67
N VAL A 30 -4.42 13.67 -5.47
CA VAL A 30 -5.60 13.30 -4.69
C VAL A 30 -6.34 14.56 -4.20
N LYS A 31 -5.62 15.58 -3.71
CA LYS A 31 -6.20 16.88 -3.33
C LYS A 31 -6.90 17.54 -4.52
N LEU A 32 -6.21 17.67 -5.66
CA LEU A 32 -6.80 18.25 -6.87
C LEU A 32 -8.08 17.52 -7.30
N LYS A 33 -8.09 16.18 -7.24
CA LYS A 33 -9.27 15.36 -7.53
C LYS A 33 -10.43 15.71 -6.60
N TRP A 34 -10.20 15.75 -5.29
CA TRP A 34 -11.24 16.00 -4.30
C TRP A 34 -11.70 17.47 -4.27
N ASP A 35 -10.82 18.43 -4.53
CA ASP A 35 -11.18 19.86 -4.63
C ASP A 35 -12.16 20.10 -5.79
N LEU A 36 -11.93 19.45 -6.94
CA LEU A 36 -12.87 19.51 -8.07
C LEU A 36 -14.24 18.91 -7.69
N VAL A 37 -14.24 17.78 -6.98
CA VAL A 37 -15.46 17.09 -6.56
C VAL A 37 -16.23 17.92 -5.54
N GLU A 38 -15.54 18.56 -4.60
CA GLU A 38 -16.13 19.45 -3.60
C GLU A 38 -16.81 20.67 -4.25
N ASN A 39 -16.20 21.26 -5.27
CA ASN A 39 -16.81 22.37 -6.02
C ASN A 39 -18.14 21.95 -6.67
N TYR A 40 -18.18 20.80 -7.35
CA TYR A 40 -19.41 20.30 -7.96
C TYR A 40 -20.47 19.86 -6.95
N LEU A 41 -20.06 19.39 -5.77
CA LEU A 41 -20.96 19.09 -4.65
C LEU A 41 -21.61 20.36 -4.09
N LYS A 42 -20.86 21.45 -3.94
CA LYS A 42 -21.38 22.76 -3.47
C LYS A 42 -22.40 23.35 -4.45
N ASP A 43 -22.22 23.12 -5.74
CA ASP A 43 -23.14 23.55 -6.79
C ASP A 43 -24.43 22.69 -6.86
N GLY A 44 -24.57 21.66 -6.01
CA GLY A 44 -25.73 20.76 -5.99
C GLY A 44 -25.78 19.76 -7.15
N ASN A 45 -24.76 19.73 -8.01
CA ASN A 45 -24.71 18.89 -9.21
C ASN A 45 -24.07 17.52 -8.91
N PHE A 46 -24.79 16.68 -8.16
CA PHE A 46 -24.31 15.35 -7.77
C PHE A 46 -23.84 14.50 -8.96
N HIS A 47 -24.60 14.46 -10.04
CA HIS A 47 -24.23 13.68 -11.24
C HIS A 47 -22.88 14.08 -11.83
N LEU A 48 -22.58 15.39 -11.84
CA LEU A 48 -21.33 15.90 -12.39
C LEU A 48 -20.16 15.59 -11.46
N ALA A 49 -20.35 15.71 -10.14
CA ALA A 49 -19.38 15.27 -9.14
C ALA A 49 -19.00 13.79 -9.33
N TRP A 50 -19.99 12.92 -9.56
CA TRP A 50 -19.78 11.50 -9.84
C TRP A 50 -19.00 11.24 -11.12
N VAL A 51 -19.39 11.90 -12.22
CA VAL A 51 -18.66 11.82 -13.49
C VAL A 51 -17.22 12.30 -13.34
N CYS A 52 -16.96 13.31 -12.51
CA CYS A 52 -15.61 13.79 -12.22
C CYS A 52 -14.79 12.79 -11.41
N VAL A 53 -15.35 12.16 -10.36
CA VAL A 53 -14.65 11.10 -9.59
C VAL A 53 -14.28 9.93 -10.50
N LEU A 54 -15.28 9.40 -11.21
CA LEU A 54 -15.12 8.27 -12.13
C LEU A 54 -14.17 8.59 -13.27
N GLY A 55 -14.38 9.72 -13.94
CA GLY A 55 -13.62 10.14 -15.11
C GLY A 55 -12.15 10.40 -14.78
N SER A 56 -11.87 11.09 -13.67
CA SER A 56 -10.50 11.34 -13.23
C SER A 56 -9.78 10.06 -12.82
N GLY A 57 -10.44 9.16 -12.07
CA GLY A 57 -9.89 7.86 -11.71
C GLY A 57 -9.58 6.99 -12.94
N LEU A 58 -10.53 6.90 -13.89
CA LEU A 58 -10.37 6.14 -15.12
C LEU A 58 -9.23 6.68 -15.98
N ALA A 59 -9.13 8.00 -16.14
CA ALA A 59 -8.05 8.63 -16.89
C ALA A 59 -6.68 8.29 -16.27
N MET A 60 -6.55 8.36 -14.94
CA MET A 60 -5.30 8.03 -14.25
C MET A 60 -4.92 6.54 -14.40
N VAL A 61 -5.87 5.61 -14.22
CA VAL A 61 -5.61 4.16 -14.39
C VAL A 61 -5.25 3.81 -15.83
N LEU A 62 -5.94 4.39 -16.80
CA LEU A 62 -5.67 4.17 -18.22
C LEU A 62 -4.23 4.58 -18.59
N VAL A 63 -3.80 5.76 -18.14
CA VAL A 63 -2.43 6.23 -18.37
C VAL A 63 -1.44 5.33 -17.64
N SER A 64 -1.71 4.99 -16.37
CA SER A 64 -0.84 4.12 -15.57
C SER A 64 -0.62 2.75 -16.22
N SER A 65 -1.70 2.08 -16.61
CA SER A 65 -1.63 0.73 -17.19
C SER A 65 -1.03 0.74 -18.60
N SER A 66 -1.26 1.81 -19.36
CA SER A 66 -0.64 2.00 -20.69
C SER A 66 0.88 2.14 -20.59
N LEU A 67 1.39 2.85 -19.58
CA LEU A 67 2.83 2.96 -19.34
C LEU A 67 3.47 1.60 -19.07
N VAL A 68 2.86 0.77 -18.23
CA VAL A 68 3.39 -0.58 -17.93
C VAL A 68 3.38 -1.46 -19.18
N LEU A 69 2.28 -1.48 -19.94
CA LEU A 69 2.10 -2.42 -21.07
C LEU A 69 2.85 -2.01 -22.36
N PHE A 70 3.00 -0.72 -22.61
CA PHE A 70 3.61 -0.21 -23.85
C PHE A 70 5.02 0.36 -23.63
N PHE A 71 5.26 1.09 -22.55
CA PHE A 71 6.54 1.74 -22.32
C PHE A 71 7.56 0.80 -21.67
N CYS A 72 7.14 -0.06 -20.74
CA CYS A 72 8.02 -0.94 -19.98
C CYS A 72 7.48 -2.37 -19.80
N PRO A 73 7.33 -3.15 -20.89
CA PRO A 73 6.76 -4.50 -20.83
C PRO A 73 7.64 -5.52 -20.07
N ALA A 74 8.93 -5.23 -19.89
CA ALA A 74 9.85 -6.03 -19.09
C ALA A 74 9.79 -5.70 -17.59
N GLY A 75 9.15 -4.57 -17.22
CA GLY A 75 8.91 -4.20 -15.83
C GLY A 75 7.70 -4.96 -15.31
N SER A 76 7.92 -5.79 -14.28
CA SER A 76 6.82 -6.44 -13.58
C SER A 76 5.93 -5.40 -12.88
N PRO A 77 4.60 -5.60 -12.83
CA PRO A 77 3.68 -4.71 -12.13
C PRO A 77 3.97 -4.53 -10.63
N SER A 78 4.77 -5.38 -9.98
CA SER A 78 5.12 -5.19 -8.56
C SER A 78 6.62 -5.04 -8.33
N GLY A 79 7.45 -5.74 -9.12
CA GLY A 79 8.91 -5.62 -9.10
C GLY A 79 9.60 -6.36 -7.94
N LEU A 80 8.89 -6.58 -6.82
CA LEU A 80 9.45 -7.27 -5.66
C LEU A 80 9.87 -8.72 -5.95
N PRO A 81 9.03 -9.59 -6.55
CA PRO A 81 9.43 -10.98 -6.86
C PRO A 81 10.66 -11.07 -7.75
N GLU A 82 10.82 -10.14 -8.69
CA GLU A 82 11.96 -10.10 -9.62
C GLU A 82 13.25 -9.67 -8.92
N ILE A 83 13.17 -8.74 -7.97
CA ILE A 83 14.33 -8.38 -7.12
C ILE A 83 14.75 -9.56 -6.26
N ILE A 84 13.79 -10.26 -5.64
CA ILE A 84 14.05 -11.46 -4.84
C ILE A 84 14.73 -12.51 -5.72
N GLY A 85 14.18 -12.77 -6.91
CA GLY A 85 14.80 -13.65 -7.89
C GLY A 85 16.22 -13.24 -8.25
N TYR A 86 16.45 -11.94 -8.52
CA TYR A 86 17.76 -11.43 -8.90
C TYR A 86 18.80 -11.57 -7.79
N LEU A 87 18.43 -11.19 -6.57
CA LEU A 87 19.30 -11.29 -5.41
C LEU A 87 19.57 -12.75 -5.05
N ASN A 88 18.64 -13.68 -5.32
CA ASN A 88 18.88 -15.11 -5.13
C ASN A 88 19.65 -15.78 -6.30
N GLY A 89 20.16 -14.99 -7.25
CA GLY A 89 21.12 -15.44 -8.26
C GLY A 89 20.56 -15.66 -9.66
N THR A 90 19.29 -15.32 -9.92
CA THR A 90 18.73 -15.38 -11.28
C THR A 90 19.04 -14.10 -12.06
N SER A 91 19.40 -14.19 -13.33
CA SER A 91 19.65 -13.01 -14.16
C SER A 91 18.38 -12.63 -14.95
N ILE A 92 17.73 -11.55 -14.53
CA ILE A 92 16.55 -11.00 -15.22
C ILE A 92 16.99 -9.80 -16.05
N GLN A 93 16.79 -9.87 -17.37
CA GLN A 93 17.16 -8.79 -18.28
C GLN A 93 16.25 -7.57 -18.08
N HIS A 94 16.82 -6.38 -18.24
CA HIS A 94 16.11 -5.08 -18.19
C HIS A 94 15.43 -4.72 -16.86
N LEU A 95 15.66 -5.48 -15.79
CA LEU A 95 15.09 -5.22 -14.46
C LEU A 95 15.49 -3.86 -13.88
N PHE A 96 16.73 -3.41 -14.16
CA PHE A 96 17.32 -2.18 -13.61
C PHE A 96 17.46 -1.04 -14.63
N ASN A 97 16.73 -1.08 -15.75
CA ASN A 97 16.79 -0.03 -16.76
C ASN A 97 16.11 1.27 -16.30
N ILE A 98 16.62 2.41 -16.78
CA ILE A 98 16.04 3.74 -16.50
C ILE A 98 14.62 3.87 -17.06
N LYS A 99 14.33 3.21 -18.19
CA LYS A 99 12.97 3.14 -18.73
C LYS A 99 12.03 2.51 -17.69
N THR A 100 12.40 1.36 -17.12
CA THR A 100 11.66 0.66 -16.06
C THR A 100 11.47 1.55 -14.85
N PHE A 101 12.49 2.29 -14.44
CA PHE A 101 12.40 3.27 -13.34
C PHE A 101 11.30 4.32 -13.60
N LEU A 102 11.33 5.00 -14.74
CA LEU A 102 10.36 6.05 -15.07
C LEU A 102 8.95 5.48 -15.25
N GLY A 103 8.82 4.34 -15.94
CA GLY A 103 7.54 3.67 -16.16
C GLY A 103 6.88 3.23 -14.86
N THR A 104 7.63 2.58 -13.97
CA THR A 104 7.13 2.12 -12.68
C THR A 104 6.81 3.29 -11.75
N PHE A 105 7.66 4.33 -11.69
CA PHE A 105 7.42 5.52 -10.86
C PHE A 105 6.12 6.23 -11.24
N VAL A 106 5.95 6.59 -12.52
CA VAL A 106 4.75 7.32 -12.98
C VAL A 106 3.50 6.44 -12.89
N SER A 107 3.61 5.15 -13.25
CA SER A 107 2.48 4.22 -13.13
C SER A 107 2.02 4.07 -11.67
N CYS A 108 2.95 3.93 -10.72
CA CYS A 108 2.64 3.75 -9.31
C CYS A 108 1.93 4.98 -8.72
N VAL A 109 2.44 6.18 -9.01
CA VAL A 109 1.82 7.45 -8.57
C VAL A 109 0.38 7.58 -9.08
N LEU A 110 0.17 7.36 -10.38
CA LEU A 110 -1.16 7.47 -10.99
C LEU A 110 -2.11 6.37 -10.52
N ALA A 111 -1.61 5.16 -10.29
CA ALA A 111 -2.38 4.04 -9.78
C ALA A 111 -2.95 4.34 -8.39
N VAL A 112 -2.10 4.80 -7.47
CA VAL A 112 -2.53 5.13 -6.10
C VAL A 112 -3.43 6.37 -6.09
N ALA A 113 -3.11 7.40 -6.87
CA ALA A 113 -3.94 8.61 -6.97
C ALA A 113 -5.35 8.33 -7.53
N SER A 114 -5.49 7.33 -8.40
CA SER A 114 -6.79 6.93 -8.97
C SER A 114 -7.78 6.38 -7.94
N GLY A 115 -7.31 5.86 -6.81
CA GLY A 115 -8.13 5.20 -5.79
C GLY A 115 -8.28 3.69 -5.97
N LEU A 116 -7.48 3.07 -6.86
CA LEU A 116 -7.39 1.62 -6.98
C LEU A 116 -6.86 0.99 -5.67
N PHE A 117 -7.27 -0.24 -5.35
CA PHE A 117 -6.83 -0.99 -4.14
C PHE A 117 -5.35 -1.41 -4.24
N CYS A 118 -4.45 -0.44 -4.15
CA CYS A 118 -3.03 -0.61 -4.27
C CYS A 118 -2.28 0.32 -3.33
N GLY A 119 -1.02 -0.01 -3.07
CA GLY A 119 -0.10 0.81 -2.30
C GLY A 119 1.22 1.05 -3.02
N LEU A 120 2.03 1.95 -2.45
CA LEU A 120 3.32 2.40 -3.00
C LEU A 120 4.47 1.47 -2.60
N GLU A 121 4.26 0.58 -1.62
CA GLU A 121 5.31 -0.14 -0.90
C GLU A 121 6.11 -1.07 -1.81
N GLY A 122 5.43 -1.90 -2.62
CA GLY A 122 6.07 -2.85 -3.52
C GLY A 122 6.93 -2.16 -4.59
N PRO A 123 6.35 -1.25 -5.39
CA PRO A 123 7.11 -0.48 -6.38
C PRO A 123 8.27 0.32 -5.78
N MET A 124 8.15 0.81 -4.54
CA MET A 124 9.23 1.51 -3.86
C MET A 124 10.45 0.64 -3.57
N VAL A 125 10.25 -0.64 -3.25
CA VAL A 125 11.37 -1.59 -3.14
C VAL A 125 12.11 -1.70 -4.46
N HIS A 126 11.36 -1.78 -5.57
CA HIS A 126 11.93 -1.86 -6.91
C HIS A 126 12.66 -0.60 -7.31
N LEU A 127 12.04 0.56 -7.14
CA LEU A 127 12.69 1.82 -7.47
C LEU A 127 13.95 2.04 -6.61
N GLY A 128 13.92 1.67 -5.33
CA GLY A 128 15.08 1.69 -4.45
C GLY A 128 16.20 0.75 -4.92
N ALA A 129 15.86 -0.47 -5.33
CA ALA A 129 16.78 -1.42 -5.93
C ALA A 129 17.41 -0.89 -7.24
N ILE A 130 16.63 -0.22 -8.08
CA ILE A 130 17.14 0.43 -9.31
C ILE A 130 18.11 1.56 -8.97
N LEU A 131 17.79 2.41 -7.98
CA LEU A 131 18.70 3.47 -7.54
C LEU A 131 20.01 2.89 -6.96
N GLY A 132 19.92 1.82 -6.16
CA GLY A 132 21.10 1.10 -5.66
C GLY A 132 21.96 0.52 -6.79
N CYS A 133 21.34 -0.05 -7.83
CA CYS A 133 22.04 -0.51 -9.03
C CYS A 133 22.66 0.65 -9.82
N GLY A 134 21.90 1.71 -10.10
CA GLY A 134 22.33 2.82 -10.94
C GLY A 134 23.46 3.63 -10.31
N LEU A 135 23.33 3.99 -9.03
CA LEU A 135 24.32 4.79 -8.30
C LEU A 135 25.60 4.00 -7.99
N SER A 136 25.54 2.68 -7.83
CA SER A 136 26.75 1.87 -7.61
C SER A 136 27.59 1.70 -8.88
N GLN A 137 26.96 1.65 -10.06
CA GLN A 137 27.67 1.45 -11.32
C GLN A 137 28.06 2.78 -12.00
N LEU A 138 27.24 3.82 -11.86
CA LEU A 138 27.34 5.12 -12.54
C LEU A 138 27.62 5.00 -14.05
N GLN A 139 27.04 3.96 -14.65
CA GLN A 139 27.03 3.72 -16.07
C GLN A 139 25.58 3.59 -16.51
N SER A 140 25.22 4.30 -17.57
CA SER A 140 23.92 4.17 -18.21
C SER A 140 24.12 4.03 -19.70
N ASP A 141 23.98 2.81 -20.21
CA ASP A 141 23.96 2.53 -21.65
C ASP A 141 22.79 3.24 -22.34
N THR A 142 21.70 3.50 -21.61
CA THR A 142 20.52 4.19 -22.14
C THR A 142 20.71 5.70 -22.29
N LEU A 143 21.50 6.33 -21.41
CA LEU A 143 21.80 7.76 -21.47
C LEU A 143 23.16 8.08 -22.10
N GLY A 144 23.97 7.05 -22.43
CA GLY A 144 25.34 7.22 -22.92
C GLY A 144 26.30 7.82 -21.89
N ILE A 145 25.95 7.77 -20.60
CA ILE A 145 26.75 8.37 -19.52
C ILE A 145 27.64 7.30 -18.90
N HIS A 146 28.96 7.49 -19.00
CA HIS A 146 29.96 6.65 -18.34
C HIS A 146 30.86 7.51 -17.47
N LEU A 147 30.53 7.62 -16.19
CA LEU A 147 31.36 8.35 -15.24
C LEU A 147 32.49 7.45 -14.70
N PRO A 148 33.72 7.96 -14.52
CA PRO A 148 34.85 7.17 -14.01
C PRO A 148 34.83 7.01 -12.47
N PHE A 149 33.79 7.48 -11.78
CA PHE A 149 33.64 7.34 -10.34
C PHE A 149 33.14 5.93 -9.95
N PHE A 150 33.56 5.45 -8.78
CA PHE A 150 33.14 4.16 -8.19
C PHE A 150 33.37 2.90 -9.05
N THR A 151 34.36 2.91 -9.95
CA THR A 151 34.73 1.76 -10.80
C THR A 151 35.02 0.48 -10.02
N ARG A 152 35.53 0.61 -8.79
CA ARG A 152 35.76 -0.51 -7.84
C ARG A 152 34.50 -1.35 -7.57
N PHE A 153 33.32 -0.72 -7.51
CA PHE A 153 32.07 -1.37 -7.13
C PHE A 153 31.33 -2.01 -8.32
N ARG A 154 31.97 -2.09 -9.48
CA ARG A 154 31.44 -2.74 -10.69
C ARG A 154 31.53 -4.28 -10.66
N ASN A 155 31.65 -4.86 -9.47
CA ASN A 155 31.60 -6.30 -9.24
C ASN A 155 30.16 -6.73 -8.91
N SER A 156 29.75 -7.91 -9.36
CA SER A 156 28.46 -8.53 -9.06
C SER A 156 28.16 -8.62 -7.56
N ALA A 157 29.17 -8.93 -6.72
CA ALA A 157 28.98 -9.05 -5.26
C ALA A 157 28.62 -7.71 -4.59
N ASP A 158 29.35 -6.65 -4.96
CA ASP A 158 29.10 -5.30 -4.45
C ASP A 158 27.81 -4.72 -5.01
N LYS A 159 27.57 -4.91 -6.31
CA LYS A 159 26.31 -4.54 -6.97
C LYS A 159 25.11 -5.16 -6.26
N ARG A 160 25.18 -6.45 -5.93
CA ARG A 160 24.13 -7.15 -5.16
C ARG A 160 23.92 -6.49 -3.79
N SER A 161 25.01 -6.17 -3.08
CA SER A 161 24.95 -5.51 -1.76
C SER A 161 24.25 -4.15 -1.82
N PHE A 162 24.56 -3.31 -2.82
CA PHE A 162 23.94 -1.99 -2.98
C PHE A 162 22.48 -2.07 -3.41
N ILE A 163 22.12 -3.07 -4.24
CA ILE A 163 20.72 -3.33 -4.62
C ILE A 163 19.91 -3.75 -3.40
N THR A 164 20.43 -4.65 -2.57
CA THR A 164 19.79 -5.05 -1.30
C THR A 164 19.58 -3.85 -0.38
N ALA A 165 20.61 -3.00 -0.22
CA ALA A 165 20.50 -1.80 0.61
C ALA A 165 19.47 -0.80 0.06
N GLY A 166 19.45 -0.59 -1.26
CA GLY A 166 18.46 0.26 -1.93
C GLY A 166 17.02 -0.26 -1.79
N ALA A 167 16.82 -1.57 -1.89
CA ALA A 167 15.52 -2.22 -1.67
C ALA A 167 15.01 -1.97 -0.24
N GLY A 168 15.89 -2.14 0.77
CA GLY A 168 15.56 -1.86 2.17
C GLY A 168 15.27 -0.39 2.45
N ALA A 169 16.07 0.50 1.85
CA ALA A 169 15.85 1.94 1.91
C ALA A 169 14.50 2.34 1.32
N GLY A 170 14.02 1.65 0.28
CA GLY A 170 12.69 1.84 -0.30
C GLY A 170 11.59 1.58 0.72
N ILE A 171 11.57 0.41 1.35
CA ILE A 171 10.64 0.06 2.45
C ILE A 171 10.77 1.04 3.62
N ALA A 172 12.00 1.35 4.02
CA ALA A 172 12.27 2.28 5.11
C ALA A 172 11.65 3.66 4.84
N SER A 173 11.77 4.19 3.62
CA SER A 173 11.20 5.50 3.23
C SER A 173 9.68 5.55 3.31
N VAL A 174 8.99 4.46 2.94
CA VAL A 174 7.51 4.41 2.91
C VAL A 174 6.91 4.27 4.31
N PHE A 175 7.45 3.34 5.10
CA PHE A 175 6.96 3.10 6.47
C PHE A 175 7.58 4.07 7.49
N ARG A 176 8.64 4.80 7.10
CA ARG A 176 9.48 5.61 7.98
C ARG A 176 10.08 4.80 9.14
N ALA A 177 10.42 3.55 8.86
CA ALA A 177 10.94 2.58 9.84
C ALA A 177 12.28 1.99 9.35
N PRO A 178 13.43 2.55 9.78
CA PRO A 178 14.73 2.15 9.23
C PRO A 178 15.13 0.72 9.63
N ILE A 179 14.82 0.31 10.87
CA ILE A 179 15.05 -1.06 11.36
C ILE A 179 14.12 -2.04 10.63
N GLY A 180 12.86 -1.65 10.41
CA GLY A 180 11.90 -2.44 9.64
C GLY A 180 12.37 -2.73 8.21
N GLY A 181 12.92 -1.72 7.52
CA GLY A 181 13.51 -1.88 6.19
C GLY A 181 14.72 -2.84 6.16
N LEU A 182 15.61 -2.73 7.15
CA LEU A 182 16.74 -3.66 7.30
C LEU A 182 16.25 -5.11 7.47
N LEU A 183 15.36 -5.34 8.44
CA LEU A 183 14.85 -6.67 8.75
C LEU A 183 14.05 -7.25 7.58
N PHE A 184 13.28 -6.41 6.87
CA PHE A 184 12.57 -6.84 5.66
C PHE A 184 13.55 -7.36 4.61
N THR A 185 14.69 -6.70 4.43
CA THR A 185 15.69 -7.18 3.47
C THR A 185 16.37 -8.47 3.89
N LEU A 186 16.52 -8.70 5.20
CA LEU A 186 17.04 -9.94 5.77
C LEU A 186 16.05 -11.10 5.61
N GLU A 187 14.77 -10.84 5.79
CA GLU A 187 13.73 -11.86 5.82
C GLU A 187 13.24 -12.25 4.42
N GLU A 188 13.04 -11.28 3.52
CA GLU A 188 12.39 -11.52 2.22
C GLU A 188 13.31 -11.38 1.01
N VAL A 189 14.28 -10.46 1.07
CA VAL A 189 14.89 -9.92 -0.14
C VAL A 189 16.20 -10.62 -0.52
N SER A 190 17.03 -11.01 0.45
CA SER A 190 18.31 -11.68 0.18
C SER A 190 18.58 -12.79 1.19
N SER A 191 18.95 -13.98 0.70
CA SER A 191 19.33 -15.11 1.58
C SER A 191 20.77 -15.06 2.11
N PHE A 192 21.65 -14.28 1.46
CA PHE A 192 23.08 -14.21 1.84
C PHE A 192 23.38 -12.85 2.48
N TRP A 193 23.94 -12.88 3.70
CA TRP A 193 24.19 -11.69 4.50
C TRP A 193 25.46 -11.78 5.34
N ASP A 194 26.19 -10.66 5.37
CA ASP A 194 27.27 -10.41 6.30
C ASP A 194 26.84 -9.35 7.33
N ILE A 195 27.32 -9.45 8.57
CA ILE A 195 27.04 -8.47 9.62
C ILE A 195 27.46 -7.04 9.21
N ARG A 196 28.52 -6.92 8.41
CA ARG A 196 28.98 -5.62 7.87
C ARG A 196 27.97 -5.03 6.89
N LEU A 197 27.38 -5.87 6.04
CA LEU A 197 26.33 -5.45 5.11
C LEU A 197 25.06 -5.03 5.86
N ALA A 198 24.73 -5.70 6.96
CA ALA A 198 23.59 -5.33 7.81
C ALA A 198 23.76 -3.90 8.36
N TRP A 199 24.92 -3.55 8.93
CA TRP A 199 25.18 -2.19 9.42
C TRP A 199 25.17 -1.13 8.30
N GLN A 200 25.70 -1.46 7.13
CA GLN A 200 25.67 -0.56 5.97
C GLN A 200 24.26 -0.35 5.43
N THR A 201 23.47 -1.42 5.37
CA THR A 201 22.07 -1.36 4.95
C THR A 201 21.25 -0.57 5.97
N PHE A 202 21.49 -0.78 7.28
CA PHE A 202 20.87 0.02 8.32
C PHE A 202 21.15 1.52 8.15
N PHE A 203 22.40 1.89 7.90
CA PHE A 203 22.78 3.28 7.62
C PHE A 203 22.10 3.83 6.36
N CYS A 204 22.03 3.04 5.29
CA CYS A 204 21.30 3.41 4.07
C CYS A 204 19.81 3.67 4.36
N CYS A 205 19.16 2.79 5.12
CA CYS A 205 17.77 2.93 5.54
C CYS A 205 17.57 4.18 6.42
N LEU A 206 18.48 4.42 7.38
CA LEU A 206 18.46 5.60 8.25
C LEU A 206 18.53 6.90 7.43
N MET A 207 19.42 6.95 6.43
CA MET A 207 19.55 8.11 5.54
C MET A 207 18.29 8.34 4.69
N ALA A 208 17.66 7.26 4.22
CA ALA A 208 16.41 7.34 3.47
C ALA A 208 15.24 7.87 4.32
N THR A 209 15.09 7.36 5.54
CA THR A 209 14.05 7.85 6.47
C THR A 209 14.31 9.29 6.86
N PHE A 210 15.55 9.61 7.26
CA PHE A 210 15.95 10.96 7.64
C PHE A 210 15.67 11.97 6.52
N THR A 211 16.03 11.63 5.28
CA THR A 211 15.83 12.52 4.13
C THR A 211 14.35 12.69 3.80
N THR A 212 13.57 11.61 3.88
CA THR A 212 12.11 11.66 3.66
C THR A 212 11.43 12.56 4.70
N ASP A 213 11.77 12.39 5.97
CA ASP A 213 11.21 13.19 7.07
C ASP A 213 11.64 14.65 7.02
N LEU A 214 12.93 14.91 6.73
CA LEU A 214 13.47 16.25 6.59
C LEU A 214 12.74 17.03 5.48
N LEU A 215 12.57 16.42 4.30
CA LEU A 215 11.89 17.07 3.19
C LEU A 215 10.39 17.24 3.45
N SER A 216 9.75 16.24 4.04
CA SER A 216 8.33 16.30 4.43
C SER A 216 8.06 17.45 5.40
N SER A 217 8.90 17.59 6.45
CA SER A 217 8.79 18.66 7.44
C SER A 217 9.09 20.04 6.83
N SER A 218 10.15 20.16 6.03
CA SER A 218 10.54 21.43 5.41
C SER A 218 9.47 21.98 4.45
N LEU A 219 8.81 21.11 3.66
CA LEU A 219 7.85 21.53 2.65
C LEU A 219 6.42 21.71 3.19
N TYR A 220 6.02 21.01 4.26
CA TYR A 220 4.78 21.35 4.97
C TYR A 220 4.87 22.74 5.65
N GLY A 221 6.06 23.09 6.15
CA GLY A 221 6.35 24.41 6.74
C GLY A 221 6.39 25.58 5.74
N PHE A 222 6.42 25.32 4.42
CA PHE A 222 6.37 26.37 3.40
C PHE A 222 4.99 27.04 3.26
N VAL A 223 3.94 26.49 3.89
CA VAL A 223 2.65 27.17 4.05
C VAL A 223 2.76 28.19 5.18
N TYR A 224 3.26 29.41 4.90
CA TYR A 224 3.18 30.66 5.69
C TYR A 224 2.78 30.54 7.19
N ARG A 225 3.43 29.65 7.95
CA ARG A 225 3.18 29.39 9.37
C ARG A 225 4.51 29.18 10.10
N GLY A 226 5.41 30.17 10.00
CA GLY A 226 6.41 30.53 11.01
C GLY A 226 7.41 29.50 11.59
N HIS A 227 7.31 28.21 11.32
CA HIS A 227 8.10 27.15 11.96
C HIS A 227 8.91 26.37 10.91
N PHE A 228 9.82 27.07 10.22
CA PHE A 228 10.79 26.42 9.34
C PHE A 228 11.83 25.69 10.19
N GLY A 229 12.01 24.39 9.96
CA GLY A 229 13.10 23.60 10.57
C GLY A 229 12.82 22.99 11.94
N PHE A 230 11.58 23.07 12.46
CA PHE A 230 11.17 22.25 13.60
C PHE A 230 10.75 20.87 13.12
N PHE A 231 11.36 19.82 13.68
CA PHE A 231 10.83 18.45 13.58
C PHE A 231 9.53 18.39 14.39
N GLU A 232 8.46 18.92 13.82
CA GLU A 232 7.13 18.62 14.28
C GLU A 232 6.94 17.14 13.95
N ALA A 233 7.11 16.28 14.96
CA ALA A 233 6.74 14.88 14.86
C ALA A 233 5.24 14.89 14.56
N GLU A 234 4.88 14.91 13.27
CA GLU A 234 3.50 14.78 12.83
C GLU A 234 2.91 13.62 13.62
N LYS A 235 1.79 13.89 14.28
CA LYS A 235 0.98 13.02 15.15
C LYS A 235 0.86 11.59 14.61
N ARG A 236 1.93 10.80 14.72
CA ARG A 236 2.04 9.39 14.31
C ARG A 236 1.99 8.44 15.49
N ILE A 237 2.03 9.00 16.70
CA ILE A 237 1.71 8.28 17.92
C ILE A 237 0.20 8.05 17.89
N LEU A 238 -0.24 7.04 17.15
CA LEU A 238 -1.65 6.67 17.11
C LEU A 238 -2.09 6.17 18.50
N PHE A 239 -1.14 5.55 19.22
CA PHE A 239 -1.30 5.12 20.59
C PHE A 239 -0.61 6.08 21.60
N TRP A 240 -1.08 7.33 21.72
CA TRP A 240 -0.64 8.35 22.71
C TRP A 240 -0.43 7.90 24.16
N ASN A 241 -0.99 6.76 24.57
CA ASN A 241 -0.88 6.22 25.93
C ASN A 241 -0.42 4.77 25.77
N LEU A 242 0.70 4.41 26.40
CA LEU A 242 1.08 3.00 26.61
C LEU A 242 -0.12 2.33 27.26
N LEU A 243 -0.79 1.45 26.51
CA LEU A 243 -1.86 0.65 27.04
C LEU A 243 -1.20 -0.52 27.75
N ASP A 244 -1.40 -0.62 29.07
CA ASP A 244 -0.99 -1.80 29.81
C ASP A 244 -1.86 -2.97 29.32
N MET A 245 -1.29 -3.75 28.41
CA MET A 245 -1.96 -4.93 27.86
C MET A 245 -2.08 -5.98 28.94
N HIS A 246 -3.32 -6.22 29.36
CA HIS A 246 -3.61 -7.31 30.29
C HIS A 246 -3.29 -8.64 29.61
N VAL A 247 -2.80 -9.61 30.38
CA VAL A 247 -2.48 -10.97 29.89
C VAL A 247 -3.69 -11.62 29.20
N LEU A 248 -4.91 -11.23 29.56
CA LEU A 248 -6.13 -11.75 28.94
C LEU A 248 -6.27 -11.36 27.45
N ALA A 249 -5.63 -10.28 27.01
CA ALA A 249 -5.62 -9.84 25.61
C ALA A 249 -4.87 -10.82 24.68
N PHE A 250 -4.02 -11.70 25.22
CA PHE A 250 -3.36 -12.74 24.41
C PHE A 250 -4.36 -13.73 23.82
N ILE A 251 -5.46 -14.05 24.51
CA ILE A 251 -6.46 -15.01 24.04
C ILE A 251 -7.11 -14.53 22.71
N PRO A 252 -7.71 -13.32 22.65
CA PRO A 252 -8.24 -12.80 21.39
C PRO A 252 -7.16 -12.52 20.35
N ALA A 253 -5.93 -12.17 20.76
CA ALA A 253 -4.82 -12.02 19.81
C ALA A 253 -4.44 -13.35 19.13
N ILE A 254 -4.42 -14.47 19.85
CA ILE A 254 -4.19 -15.81 19.28
C ILE A 254 -5.33 -16.17 18.31
N LEU A 255 -6.58 -15.88 18.67
CA LEU A 255 -7.73 -16.09 17.78
C LEU A 255 -7.61 -15.28 16.49
N LEU A 256 -7.24 -14.00 16.60
CA LEU A 256 -6.96 -13.13 15.45
C LEU A 256 -5.81 -13.67 14.59
N GLY A 257 -4.76 -14.20 15.22
CA GLY A 257 -3.65 -14.88 14.54
C GLY A 257 -4.11 -16.08 13.71
N MET A 258 -4.92 -16.97 14.30
CA MET A 258 -5.48 -18.14 13.60
C MET A 258 -6.38 -17.73 12.43
N LEU A 259 -7.27 -16.75 12.65
CA LEU A 259 -8.16 -16.24 11.62
C LEU A 259 -7.39 -15.54 10.49
N GLY A 260 -6.39 -14.72 10.82
CA GLY A 260 -5.51 -14.06 9.87
C GLY A 260 -4.72 -15.05 9.02
N GLY A 261 -4.23 -16.15 9.62
CA GLY A 261 -3.56 -17.23 8.91
C GLY A 261 -4.49 -17.98 7.94
N LEU A 262 -5.73 -18.29 8.36
CA LEU A 262 -6.71 -18.97 7.53
C LEU A 262 -7.19 -18.09 6.37
N LEU A 263 -7.59 -16.85 6.66
CA LEU A 263 -8.02 -15.87 5.65
C LEU A 263 -6.86 -15.52 4.71
N GLY A 264 -5.63 -15.42 5.21
CA GLY A 264 -4.43 -15.20 4.40
C GLY A 264 -4.16 -16.37 3.44
N ALA A 265 -4.29 -17.62 3.90
CA ALA A 265 -4.18 -18.78 3.03
C ALA A 265 -5.26 -18.81 1.94
N LEU A 266 -6.50 -18.43 2.29
CA LEU A 266 -7.60 -18.29 1.33
C LEU A 266 -7.30 -17.18 0.31
N PHE A 267 -6.81 -16.03 0.74
CA PHE A 267 -6.40 -14.91 -0.11
C PHE A 267 -5.32 -15.33 -1.11
N VAL A 268 -4.26 -16.01 -0.66
CA VAL A 268 -3.19 -16.51 -1.52
C VAL A 268 -3.73 -17.53 -2.53
N SER A 269 -4.56 -18.48 -2.09
CA SER A 269 -5.16 -19.51 -2.96
C SER A 269 -6.01 -18.87 -4.07
N LEU A 270 -6.85 -17.89 -3.72
CA LEU A 270 -7.66 -17.14 -4.68
C LEU A 270 -6.78 -16.38 -5.67
N ASN A 271 -5.76 -15.66 -5.20
CA ASN A 271 -4.84 -14.93 -6.07
C ASN A 271 -4.11 -15.85 -7.05
N ILE A 272 -3.66 -17.02 -6.61
CA ILE A 272 -3.04 -18.01 -7.51
C ILE A 272 -4.04 -18.47 -8.57
N LYS A 273 -5.30 -18.74 -8.19
CA LYS A 273 -6.34 -19.18 -9.14
C LYS A 273 -6.70 -18.09 -10.14
N ILE A 274 -6.89 -16.86 -9.69
CA ILE A 274 -7.16 -15.69 -10.54
C ILE A 274 -6.01 -15.48 -11.53
N ASN A 275 -4.76 -15.50 -11.05
CA ASN A 275 -3.61 -15.32 -11.93
C ASN A 275 -3.43 -16.47 -12.93
N LYS A 276 -3.72 -17.72 -12.55
CA LYS A 276 -3.75 -18.84 -13.50
C LYS A 276 -4.83 -18.66 -14.56
N LEU A 277 -6.04 -18.25 -14.18
CA LEU A 277 -7.14 -17.97 -15.11
C LEU A 277 -6.78 -16.84 -16.08
N ARG A 278 -6.16 -15.76 -15.60
CA ARG A 278 -5.65 -14.68 -16.44
C ARG A 278 -4.63 -15.17 -17.45
N MET A 279 -3.66 -15.96 -17.00
CA MET A 279 -2.63 -16.49 -17.89
C MET A 279 -3.24 -17.37 -18.98
N GLN A 280 -4.21 -18.23 -18.65
CA GLN A 280 -4.94 -19.02 -19.63
C GLN A 280 -5.73 -18.15 -20.61
N PHE A 281 -6.44 -17.14 -20.11
CA PHE A 281 -7.26 -16.24 -20.92
C PHE A 281 -6.41 -15.38 -21.87
N PHE A 282 -5.35 -14.73 -21.35
CA PHE A 282 -4.50 -13.86 -22.16
C PHE A 282 -3.58 -14.62 -23.12
N ASN A 283 -3.18 -15.85 -22.81
CA ASN A 283 -2.40 -16.69 -23.72
C ASN A 283 -3.26 -17.30 -24.83
N SER A 284 -4.57 -17.43 -24.62
CA SER A 284 -5.50 -17.89 -25.67
C SER A 284 -5.67 -16.85 -26.80
N ILE A 285 -5.24 -15.61 -26.59
CA ILE A 285 -5.37 -14.53 -27.56
C ILE A 285 -4.09 -14.45 -28.43
N PRO A 286 -4.15 -14.79 -29.73
CA PRO A 286 -2.96 -14.89 -30.58
C PRO A 286 -2.33 -13.53 -30.91
N LYS A 287 -3.11 -12.43 -30.86
CA LYS A 287 -2.62 -11.08 -31.19
C LYS A 287 -2.13 -10.35 -29.93
N SER A 288 -0.84 -10.02 -29.89
CA SER A 288 -0.21 -9.28 -28.78
C SER A 288 -0.88 -7.93 -28.47
N SER A 289 -1.29 -7.17 -29.50
CA SER A 289 -2.02 -5.91 -29.31
C SER A 289 -3.41 -6.11 -28.66
N LEU A 290 -4.11 -7.20 -29.00
CA LEU A 290 -5.41 -7.53 -28.42
C LEU A 290 -5.28 -8.02 -26.97
N SER A 291 -4.22 -8.75 -26.65
CA SER A 291 -3.90 -9.15 -25.27
C SER A 291 -3.60 -7.93 -24.40
N LYS A 292 -2.83 -6.95 -24.89
CA LYS A 292 -2.56 -5.70 -24.16
C LYS A 292 -3.81 -4.85 -23.92
N THR A 293 -4.67 -4.71 -24.93
CA THR A 293 -5.93 -3.95 -24.78
C THR A 293 -6.90 -4.63 -23.82
N ASN A 294 -6.98 -5.97 -23.80
CA ASN A 294 -7.79 -6.67 -22.81
C ASN A 294 -7.24 -6.54 -21.37
N LYS A 295 -5.92 -6.47 -21.19
CA LYS A 295 -5.30 -6.16 -19.88
C LYS A 295 -5.63 -4.74 -19.40
N LEU A 296 -5.67 -3.77 -20.31
CA LEU A 296 -6.16 -2.41 -20.03
C LEU A 296 -7.65 -2.40 -19.67
N LEU A 297 -8.46 -3.19 -20.38
CA LEU A 297 -9.89 -3.27 -20.12
C LEU A 297 -10.16 -3.88 -18.74
N GLU A 298 -9.38 -4.89 -18.33
CA GLU A 298 -9.49 -5.49 -16.99
C GLU A 298 -9.26 -4.46 -15.88
N THR A 299 -8.20 -3.64 -15.97
CA THR A 299 -7.91 -2.63 -14.94
C THR A 299 -9.00 -1.56 -14.86
N VAL A 300 -9.55 -1.16 -16.02
CA VAL A 300 -10.72 -0.28 -16.09
C VAL A 300 -11.94 -0.92 -15.45
N LEU A 301 -12.23 -2.19 -15.76
CA LEU A 301 -13.38 -2.91 -15.18
C LEU A 301 -13.29 -3.00 -13.66
N ILE A 302 -12.10 -3.22 -13.10
CA ILE A 302 -11.90 -3.25 -11.64
C ILE A 302 -12.30 -1.90 -11.02
N LEU A 303 -11.83 -0.79 -11.59
CA LEU A 303 -12.16 0.55 -11.09
C LEU A 303 -13.65 0.87 -11.26
N VAL A 304 -14.25 0.52 -12.40
CA VAL A 304 -15.68 0.73 -12.65
C VAL A 304 -16.53 -0.05 -11.65
N ASN A 305 -16.20 -1.33 -11.40
CA ASN A 305 -16.92 -2.14 -10.40
C ASN A 305 -16.82 -1.52 -9.00
N PHE A 306 -15.66 -0.98 -8.64
CA PHE A 306 -15.50 -0.26 -7.38
C PHE A 306 -16.39 0.99 -7.29
N CYS A 307 -16.39 1.83 -8.32
CA CYS A 307 -17.22 3.03 -8.33
C CYS A 307 -18.72 2.74 -8.44
N LEU A 308 -19.12 1.65 -9.08
CA LEU A 308 -20.51 1.19 -9.10
C LEU A 308 -20.97 0.69 -7.72
N LEU A 309 -20.11 0.00 -6.97
CA LEU A 309 -20.37 -0.36 -5.57
C LEU A 309 -20.57 0.89 -4.71
N TYR A 310 -19.78 1.95 -4.97
CA TYR A 310 -19.95 3.23 -4.31
C TYR A 310 -21.31 3.88 -4.65
N GLN A 311 -21.73 3.85 -5.93
CA GLN A 311 -23.02 4.38 -6.39
C GLN A 311 -24.22 3.63 -5.78
N SER A 312 -24.14 2.30 -5.61
CA SER A 312 -25.21 1.53 -4.96
C SER A 312 -25.40 1.90 -3.48
N ASN A 313 -24.34 2.28 -2.78
CA ASN A 313 -24.41 2.68 -1.37
C ASN A 313 -24.92 4.12 -1.20
N SER A 314 -24.59 5.04 -2.11
CA SER A 314 -25.06 6.44 -2.08
C SER A 314 -26.50 6.61 -2.59
N LEU A 315 -26.95 5.80 -3.53
CA LEU A 315 -28.33 5.87 -4.05
C LEU A 315 -29.37 5.30 -3.07
N CYS A 316 -28.95 4.47 -2.12
CA CYS A 316 -29.79 4.01 -1.01
C CYS A 316 -30.25 5.17 -0.11
N GLU A 317 -29.61 6.33 -0.20
CA GLU A 317 -29.97 7.56 0.51
C GLU A 317 -31.05 8.39 -0.22
N VAL A 318 -31.24 8.21 -1.54
CA VAL A 318 -32.02 9.19 -2.35
C VAL A 318 -33.25 8.60 -3.04
N TYR A 319 -33.26 7.32 -3.43
CA TYR A 319 -34.44 6.74 -4.10
C TYR A 319 -34.77 5.33 -3.58
N GLY A 320 -35.84 5.23 -2.81
CA GLY A 320 -36.59 3.99 -2.65
C GLY A 320 -37.27 3.64 -3.98
N GLY A 321 -36.54 3.00 -4.90
CA GLY A 321 -37.03 2.75 -6.25
C GLY A 321 -36.32 1.59 -6.95
N LEU A 322 -37.15 0.71 -7.50
CA LEU A 322 -36.85 -0.52 -8.25
C LEU A 322 -36.17 -0.19 -9.60
N VAL A 323 -34.91 -0.63 -9.81
CA VAL A 323 -34.25 -1.04 -11.09
C VAL A 323 -32.72 -0.95 -10.93
N PHE A 324 -32.00 -2.10 -10.94
CA PHE A 324 -30.77 -2.37 -11.73
C PHE A 324 -30.21 -3.76 -11.38
N VAL A 325 -30.32 -4.70 -12.32
CA VAL A 325 -30.53 -6.15 -12.07
C VAL A 325 -29.27 -7.03 -12.09
N LEU A 326 -28.04 -6.53 -12.26
CA LEU A 326 -26.87 -7.44 -12.37
C LEU A 326 -25.82 -7.34 -11.25
N ALA A 327 -25.64 -6.18 -10.61
CA ALA A 327 -24.84 -6.05 -9.39
C ALA A 327 -25.66 -6.31 -8.11
N CYS A 328 -26.99 -6.19 -8.20
CA CYS A 328 -27.91 -6.36 -7.10
C CYS A 328 -28.14 -7.84 -6.73
N LEU A 329 -27.87 -8.82 -7.61
CA LEU A 329 -28.15 -10.24 -7.33
C LEU A 329 -27.33 -10.80 -6.15
N ILE A 330 -26.17 -10.21 -5.83
CA ILE A 330 -25.35 -10.61 -4.68
C ILE A 330 -25.68 -9.76 -3.43
N LEU A 331 -26.18 -8.53 -3.62
CA LEU A 331 -26.54 -7.60 -2.54
C LEU A 331 -27.98 -7.78 -2.01
N LEU A 332 -28.88 -8.38 -2.81
CA LEU A 332 -30.30 -8.58 -2.46
C LEU A 332 -30.54 -9.62 -1.36
N LEU A 333 -29.53 -10.37 -0.93
CA LEU A 333 -29.68 -11.35 0.15
C LEU A 333 -29.51 -10.76 1.56
N PHE A 334 -29.04 -9.51 1.72
CA PHE A 334 -28.77 -8.92 3.04
C PHE A 334 -29.44 -7.58 3.33
N CYS A 335 -29.98 -6.87 2.33
CA CYS A 335 -30.51 -5.51 2.54
C CYS A 335 -32.04 -5.45 2.42
N ILE A 336 -32.74 -6.07 3.36
CA ILE A 336 -34.14 -5.75 3.66
C ILE A 336 -34.23 -5.54 5.17
N THR A 337 -33.88 -4.34 5.65
CA THR A 337 -34.59 -3.57 6.70
C THR A 337 -33.75 -2.37 7.19
N SER A 338 -34.31 -1.17 6.98
CA SER A 338 -34.32 -0.01 7.90
C SER A 338 -33.04 0.45 8.63
N HIS A 339 -31.92 0.70 7.96
CA HIS A 339 -30.83 1.49 8.57
C HIS A 339 -30.06 2.40 7.58
N LEU A 340 -30.57 3.62 7.41
CA LEU A 340 -30.05 4.69 6.54
C LEU A 340 -28.64 5.20 6.94
N PHE A 341 -28.31 5.20 8.24
CA PHE A 341 -27.02 5.69 8.78
C PHE A 341 -25.85 4.72 8.54
N LEU A 342 -26.16 3.47 8.22
CA LEU A 342 -25.24 2.34 8.20
C LEU A 342 -24.48 2.24 6.86
N CYS A 343 -25.10 2.73 5.78
CA CYS A 343 -24.52 2.78 4.43
C CYS A 343 -23.48 3.91 4.30
N VAL A 344 -23.63 5.01 5.03
CA VAL A 344 -22.73 6.17 4.98
C VAL A 344 -21.35 5.85 5.58
N ALA A 345 -21.30 5.14 6.71
CA ALA A 345 -20.04 4.72 7.33
C ALA A 345 -19.28 3.69 6.46
N ALA A 346 -20.00 2.77 5.81
CA ALA A 346 -19.40 1.83 4.86
C ALA A 346 -18.86 2.55 3.62
N ALA A 347 -19.59 3.54 3.11
CA ALA A 347 -19.18 4.37 2.00
C ALA A 347 -17.95 5.22 2.33
N ALA A 348 -17.90 5.86 3.51
CA ALA A 348 -16.74 6.63 3.97
C ALA A 348 -15.47 5.77 4.09
N LEU A 349 -15.61 4.57 4.65
CA LEU A 349 -14.52 3.59 4.75
C LEU A 349 -13.99 3.17 3.37
N LEU A 350 -14.88 2.95 2.40
CA LEU A 350 -14.53 2.61 1.03
C LEU A 350 -14.02 3.82 0.22
N VAL A 351 -14.37 5.05 0.59
CA VAL A 351 -13.91 6.28 -0.09
C VAL A 351 -12.50 6.64 0.33
N GLU A 352 -12.20 6.53 1.62
CA GLU A 352 -10.85 6.72 2.15
C GLU A 352 -10.00 5.45 2.09
N ASN A 353 -10.00 4.81 0.92
CA ASN A 353 -9.11 3.70 0.62
C ASN A 353 -7.65 4.15 0.78
N GLY A 354 -6.89 3.44 1.60
CA GLY A 354 -5.45 3.65 1.75
C GLY A 354 -5.02 3.90 3.18
N LYS A 355 -3.93 4.68 3.33
CA LYS A 355 -3.30 4.94 4.63
C LYS A 355 -4.24 5.66 5.62
N LYS A 356 -5.05 6.62 5.13
CA LYS A 356 -6.02 7.35 5.96
C LYS A 356 -7.10 6.42 6.53
N GLY A 357 -7.71 5.58 5.70
CA GLY A 357 -8.71 4.60 6.16
C GLY A 357 -8.16 3.63 7.22
N ILE A 358 -6.91 3.18 7.08
CA ILE A 358 -6.24 2.38 8.13
C ILE A 358 -6.11 3.18 9.43
N THR A 359 -5.69 4.46 9.34
CA THR A 359 -5.61 5.35 10.51
C THR A 359 -6.97 5.48 11.21
N TYR A 360 -8.07 5.66 10.48
CA TYR A 360 -9.42 5.69 11.05
C TYR A 360 -9.81 4.37 11.71
N LEU A 361 -9.48 3.23 11.08
CA LEU A 361 -9.72 1.91 11.67
C LEU A 361 -8.89 1.64 12.92
N PHE A 362 -7.76 2.30 13.09
CA PHE A 362 -6.95 2.17 14.29
C PHE A 362 -7.25 3.24 15.35
N MET A 363 -8.07 4.27 15.04
CA MET A 363 -8.46 5.28 16.02
C MET A 363 -9.15 4.64 17.22
N ARG A 364 -8.74 5.09 18.42
CA ARG A 364 -9.21 4.61 19.72
C ARG A 364 -10.47 5.33 20.17
N GLY A 365 -11.24 4.68 21.05
CA GLY A 365 -12.44 5.26 21.66
C GLY A 365 -13.66 5.37 20.73
N THR A 366 -13.53 5.01 19.45
CA THR A 366 -14.58 5.12 18.42
C THR A 366 -15.41 3.84 18.28
N HIS A 367 -15.88 3.32 19.41
CA HIS A 367 -16.62 2.06 19.49
C HIS A 367 -18.04 2.13 18.93
N GLU A 368 -18.66 3.32 18.88
CA GLU A 368 -20.00 3.53 18.31
C GLU A 368 -20.00 4.03 16.86
N GLU A 369 -18.84 4.45 16.32
CA GLU A 369 -18.77 5.07 14.99
C GLU A 369 -18.97 4.07 13.84
N PHE A 370 -18.65 2.79 14.05
CA PHE A 370 -18.70 1.77 13.00
C PHE A 370 -19.65 0.62 13.38
N GLY A 371 -20.69 0.42 12.57
CA GLY A 371 -21.61 -0.70 12.72
C GLY A 371 -21.03 -2.04 12.21
N TYR A 372 -21.54 -3.15 12.74
CA TYR A 372 -21.10 -4.49 12.31
C TYR A 372 -21.33 -4.76 10.83
N THR A 373 -22.49 -4.34 10.30
CA THR A 373 -22.86 -4.53 8.90
C THR A 373 -21.98 -3.72 7.95
N SER A 374 -21.59 -2.49 8.30
CA SER A 374 -20.70 -1.67 7.48
C SER A 374 -19.29 -2.27 7.43
N LEU A 375 -18.79 -2.77 8.55
CA LEU A 375 -17.50 -3.46 8.60
C LEU A 375 -17.52 -4.79 7.84
N CYS A 376 -18.58 -5.61 7.99
CA CYS A 376 -18.71 -6.88 7.28
C CYS A 376 -18.84 -6.70 5.76
N THR A 377 -19.62 -5.72 5.32
CA THR A 377 -19.76 -5.40 3.89
C THR A 377 -18.45 -4.86 3.33
N ALA A 378 -17.80 -3.92 4.02
CA ALA A 378 -16.48 -3.43 3.62
C ALA A 378 -15.46 -4.58 3.54
N LEU A 379 -15.44 -5.49 4.52
CA LEU A 379 -14.52 -6.63 4.53
C LEU A 379 -14.71 -7.53 3.30
N ALA A 380 -15.95 -7.90 2.99
CA ALA A 380 -16.25 -8.77 1.86
C ALA A 380 -15.85 -8.13 0.52
N PHE A 381 -16.23 -6.88 0.28
CA PHE A 381 -15.90 -6.18 -0.96
C PHE A 381 -14.40 -5.92 -1.09
N TYR A 382 -13.78 -5.42 -0.02
CA TYR A 382 -12.37 -5.08 -0.03
C TYR A 382 -11.50 -6.33 -0.22
N PHE A 383 -11.86 -7.46 0.40
CA PHE A 383 -11.16 -8.73 0.23
C PHE A 383 -11.22 -9.23 -1.23
N VAL A 384 -12.39 -9.21 -1.86
CA VAL A 384 -12.56 -9.69 -3.25
C VAL A 384 -11.92 -8.74 -4.26
N LEU A 385 -12.12 -7.43 -4.10
CA LEU A 385 -11.56 -6.42 -5.01
C LEU A 385 -10.04 -6.33 -4.90
N SER A 386 -9.46 -6.51 -3.70
CA SER A 386 -8.01 -6.57 -3.55
C SER A 386 -7.42 -7.83 -4.18
N CYS A 387 -8.08 -9.00 -4.07
CA CYS A 387 -7.69 -10.21 -4.80
C CYS A 387 -7.74 -9.99 -6.32
N TRP A 388 -8.78 -9.31 -6.82
CA TRP A 388 -8.88 -9.02 -8.24
C TRP A 388 -7.84 -7.97 -8.66
N THR A 389 -7.56 -6.96 -7.85
CA THR A 389 -6.56 -5.93 -8.19
C THR A 389 -5.14 -6.51 -8.24
N ALA A 390 -4.83 -7.50 -7.39
CA ALA A 390 -3.55 -8.18 -7.34
C ALA A 390 -3.20 -8.85 -8.67
N GLY A 391 -2.10 -8.44 -9.31
CA GLY A 391 -1.66 -8.99 -10.60
C GLY A 391 -2.27 -8.32 -11.84
N SER A 392 -3.01 -7.23 -11.64
CA SER A 392 -3.44 -6.36 -12.74
C SER A 392 -2.24 -5.64 -13.39
N ALA A 393 -2.43 -5.11 -14.60
CA ALA A 393 -1.36 -4.51 -15.40
C ALA A 393 -1.00 -3.07 -14.97
N VAL A 394 -0.78 -2.86 -13.67
CA VAL A 394 -0.52 -1.56 -13.04
C VAL A 394 0.58 -1.71 -12.00
N ALA A 395 1.54 -0.77 -11.96
CA ALA A 395 2.58 -0.75 -10.95
C ALA A 395 1.97 -0.57 -9.55
N SER A 396 1.91 -1.63 -8.74
CA SER A 396 1.17 -1.61 -7.46
C SER A 396 1.76 -2.55 -6.40
N GLY A 397 1.66 -2.12 -5.15
CA GLY A 397 1.88 -2.93 -3.96
C GLY A 397 0.56 -3.42 -3.34
N LEU A 398 0.61 -4.54 -2.62
CA LEU A 398 -0.54 -5.14 -1.94
C LEU A 398 -0.55 -4.93 -0.42
N VAL A 399 0.46 -4.26 0.14
CA VAL A 399 0.62 -4.15 1.59
C VAL A 399 -0.54 -3.39 2.23
N ILE A 400 -0.89 -2.21 1.71
CA ILE A 400 -2.03 -1.43 2.19
C ILE A 400 -3.33 -2.25 2.16
N PRO A 401 -3.70 -2.91 1.04
CA PRO A 401 -4.90 -3.73 1.02
C PRO A 401 -4.92 -4.86 2.05
N MET A 402 -3.77 -5.49 2.31
CA MET A 402 -3.65 -6.52 3.33
C MET A 402 -3.85 -5.94 4.74
N LEU A 403 -3.20 -4.82 5.06
CA LEU A 403 -3.36 -4.15 6.35
C LEU A 403 -4.81 -3.72 6.59
N TYR A 404 -5.47 -3.16 5.57
CA TYR A 404 -6.85 -2.70 5.66
C TYR A 404 -7.84 -3.86 5.89
N THR A 405 -7.70 -4.94 5.11
CA THR A 405 -8.51 -6.16 5.29
C THR A 405 -8.36 -6.73 6.70
N GLY A 406 -7.13 -6.75 7.21
CA GLY A 406 -6.85 -7.20 8.57
C GLY A 406 -7.43 -6.29 9.64
N ALA A 407 -7.35 -4.98 9.43
CA ALA A 407 -7.91 -3.98 10.32
C ALA A 407 -9.43 -4.11 10.46
N LEU A 408 -10.14 -4.39 9.36
CA LEU A 408 -11.60 -4.55 9.37
C LEU A 408 -12.06 -5.70 10.26
N TYR A 409 -11.54 -6.93 10.07
CA TYR A 409 -11.98 -8.05 10.92
C TYR A 409 -11.42 -7.96 12.34
N GLY A 410 -10.23 -7.38 12.51
CA GLY A 410 -9.67 -7.07 13.82
C GLY A 410 -10.60 -6.15 14.61
N ARG A 411 -11.12 -5.11 13.96
CA ARG A 411 -12.09 -4.18 14.55
C ARG A 411 -13.43 -4.86 14.86
N ILE A 412 -13.93 -5.73 13.97
CA ILE A 412 -15.15 -6.53 14.24
C ILE A 412 -14.99 -7.35 15.52
N ILE A 413 -13.87 -8.04 15.69
CA ILE A 413 -13.60 -8.84 16.90
C ILE A 413 -13.45 -7.94 18.13
N GLY A 414 -12.80 -6.78 17.99
CA GLY A 414 -12.75 -5.76 19.05
C GLY A 414 -14.14 -5.31 19.50
N LEU A 415 -15.05 -5.04 18.56
CA LEU A 415 -16.43 -4.68 18.87
C LEU A 415 -17.21 -5.83 19.53
N ILE A 416 -16.99 -7.08 19.08
CA ILE A 416 -17.58 -8.26 19.73
C ILE A 416 -17.12 -8.34 21.19
N LEU A 417 -15.84 -8.12 21.47
CA LEU A 417 -15.33 -8.12 22.84
C LEU A 417 -15.96 -7.01 23.69
N VAL A 418 -16.08 -5.80 23.15
CA VAL A 418 -16.78 -4.69 23.82
C VAL A 418 -18.25 -5.05 24.09
N SER A 419 -18.93 -5.73 23.16
CA SER A 419 -20.33 -6.15 23.36
C SER A 419 -20.52 -7.23 24.42
N ILE A 420 -19.53 -8.12 24.62
CA ILE A 420 -19.58 -9.22 25.59
C ILE A 420 -19.19 -8.72 27.00
N PHE A 421 -18.11 -7.95 27.10
CA PHE A 421 -17.53 -7.53 28.39
C PHE A 421 -17.98 -6.14 28.85
N GLY A 422 -18.74 -5.43 28.01
CA GLY A 422 -19.14 -4.04 28.22
C GLY A 422 -18.01 -3.05 27.97
N VAL A 423 -18.36 -1.78 27.79
CA VAL A 423 -17.38 -0.68 27.71
C VAL A 423 -16.76 -0.50 29.09
N GLN A 424 -15.53 -0.98 29.27
CA GLN A 424 -14.83 -0.82 30.54
C GLN A 424 -13.98 0.45 30.52
N THR A 425 -14.46 1.49 31.21
CA THR A 425 -13.74 2.76 31.39
C THR A 425 -12.75 2.76 32.56
N ASN A 426 -12.65 1.65 33.30
CA ASN A 426 -11.72 1.50 34.41
C ASN A 426 -10.30 1.25 33.89
N GLU A 427 -9.25 1.70 34.60
CA GLU A 427 -7.83 1.50 34.23
C GLU A 427 -7.50 0.02 33.91
N TYR A 428 -8.12 -0.93 34.61
CA TYR A 428 -7.94 -2.38 34.39
C TYR A 428 -8.64 -2.94 33.14
N GLY A 429 -9.65 -2.25 32.60
CA GLY A 429 -10.45 -2.70 31.45
C GLY A 429 -10.16 -1.97 30.14
N ALA A 430 -9.30 -0.94 30.19
CA ALA A 430 -8.93 -0.11 29.04
C ALA A 430 -8.21 -0.86 27.91
N TRP A 431 -7.82 -2.13 28.12
CA TRP A 431 -7.21 -2.98 27.10
C TRP A 431 -8.21 -3.46 26.03
N ILE A 432 -9.52 -3.38 26.30
CA ILE A 432 -10.58 -3.77 25.35
C ILE A 432 -10.91 -2.60 24.42
N ASP A 433 -9.95 -2.21 23.57
CA ASP A 433 -10.16 -1.16 22.57
C ASP A 433 -10.23 -1.75 21.15
N PRO A 434 -11.27 -1.42 20.36
CA PRO A 434 -11.45 -1.97 19.02
C PRO A 434 -10.38 -1.50 18.02
N GLY A 435 -9.80 -0.32 18.21
CA GLY A 435 -8.71 0.19 17.37
C GLY A 435 -7.41 -0.59 17.59
N LEU A 436 -7.13 -1.01 18.83
CA LEU A 436 -6.01 -1.90 19.12
C LEU A 436 -6.17 -3.28 18.45
N PHE A 437 -7.36 -3.88 18.57
CA PHE A 437 -7.64 -5.16 17.91
C PHE A 437 -7.63 -5.04 16.38
N ALA A 438 -7.97 -3.89 15.82
CA ALA A 438 -7.78 -3.60 14.39
C ALA A 438 -6.28 -3.64 14.01
N ALA A 439 -5.39 -3.04 14.81
CA ALA A 439 -3.95 -3.10 14.54
C ALA A 439 -3.39 -4.53 14.64
N ILE A 440 -3.84 -5.32 15.63
CA ILE A 440 -3.47 -6.75 15.76
C ILE A 440 -3.99 -7.54 14.55
N GLY A 441 -5.25 -7.32 14.14
CA GLY A 441 -5.85 -7.94 12.96
C GLY A 441 -5.13 -7.61 11.65
N ALA A 442 -4.69 -6.35 11.49
CA ALA A 442 -3.86 -5.91 10.37
C ALA A 442 -2.54 -6.69 10.30
N ALA A 443 -1.85 -6.84 11.44
CA ALA A 443 -0.62 -7.61 11.54
C ALA A 443 -0.85 -9.10 11.25
N SER A 444 -1.89 -9.72 11.81
CA SER A 444 -2.16 -11.15 11.62
C SER A 444 -2.53 -11.51 10.19
N PHE A 445 -3.31 -10.67 9.49
CA PHE A 445 -3.62 -10.93 8.09
C PHE A 445 -2.41 -10.73 7.19
N PHE A 446 -1.66 -9.64 7.39
CA PHE A 446 -0.49 -9.38 6.58
C PHE A 446 0.55 -10.49 6.77
N SER A 447 0.82 -10.93 8.01
CA SER A 447 1.68 -12.09 8.29
C SER A 447 1.14 -13.39 7.68
N GLY A 448 -0.18 -13.60 7.70
CA GLY A 448 -0.83 -14.77 7.09
C GLY A 448 -0.59 -14.87 5.58
N VAL A 449 -0.55 -13.74 4.88
CA VAL A 449 -0.32 -13.68 3.42
C VAL A 449 1.17 -13.68 3.08
N SER A 450 1.97 -12.80 3.68
CA SER A 450 3.38 -12.61 3.34
C SER A 450 4.32 -13.59 4.03
N ARG A 451 3.88 -14.24 5.11
CA ARG A 451 4.71 -15.10 5.98
C ARG A 451 5.89 -14.37 6.64
N LEU A 452 5.83 -13.03 6.67
CA LEU A 452 6.73 -12.18 7.44
C LEU A 452 6.44 -12.26 8.94
N THR A 453 7.51 -12.30 9.74
CA THR A 453 7.47 -12.46 11.19
C THR A 453 8.12 -11.26 11.90
N ILE A 454 9.45 -11.22 11.99
CA ILE A 454 10.20 -10.26 12.79
C ILE A 454 10.19 -8.89 12.13
N SER A 455 10.43 -8.81 10.82
CA SER A 455 10.44 -7.54 10.09
C SER A 455 9.08 -6.85 10.16
N LEU A 456 8.00 -7.61 9.97
CA LEU A 456 6.64 -7.11 10.06
C LEU A 456 6.33 -6.58 11.46
N THR A 457 6.71 -7.31 12.51
CA THR A 457 6.48 -6.88 13.90
C THR A 457 7.14 -5.53 14.14
N VAL A 458 8.39 -5.34 13.71
CA VAL A 458 9.10 -4.07 13.86
C VAL A 458 8.48 -2.95 13.04
N ILE A 459 8.07 -3.23 11.79
CA ILE A 459 7.36 -2.25 10.95
C ILE A 459 6.07 -1.80 11.63
N MET A 460 5.24 -2.74 12.12
CA MET A 460 4.00 -2.42 12.80
C MET A 460 4.25 -1.59 14.07
N VAL A 461 5.20 -1.98 14.92
CA VAL A 461 5.55 -1.21 16.13
C VAL A 461 6.03 0.21 15.78
N SER A 462 6.85 0.36 14.73
CA SER A 462 7.31 1.67 14.26
C SER A 462 6.24 2.51 13.56
N MET A 463 5.16 1.90 13.07
CA MET A 463 4.03 2.63 12.49
C MET A 463 3.04 3.13 13.55
N LEU A 464 3.03 2.48 14.72
CA LEU A 464 2.10 2.74 15.81
C LEU A 464 2.63 3.76 16.83
N ASN A 465 3.95 3.82 16.95
CA ASN A 465 4.72 4.81 17.72
C ASN A 465 5.10 5.99 16.82
#